data_AF-A0A1V6KDA3-F1
#
_entry.id   AF-A0A1V6KDA3-F1
#
_cell.length_a   1.000
_cell.length_b   1.000
_cell.length_c   1.000
_cell.angle_alpha   90.00
_cell.angle_beta   90.00
_cell.angle_gamma   90.00
#
_symmetry.space_group_name_H-M   'P 1'
#
loop_
_entity.id
_entity.type
_entity.pdbx_description
1 polymer ?
#
loop_
_entity_poly.entity_id
_entity_poly.type
_entity_poly.pdbx_seq_one_letter_code
_entity_poly.pdbx_strand_id
1 'polypeptide(L)' 'MAETPITPPENTWKCSNCGNTVVQAAPPQTCPVCRQKCEFLNVTCYQPDCGFTGMDNRLKPAK' A
#
# COMPACT_ATOMS: atom_id res chain seq x y z
N MET A 1 32.33 9.87 -4.45
CA MET A 1 31.07 9.12 -4.67
C MET A 1 30.83 8.23 -3.47
N ALA A 2 29.79 8.48 -2.69
CA ALA A 2 29.17 7.54 -1.74
C ALA A 2 27.89 8.22 -1.25
N GLU A 3 26.88 8.14 -2.10
CA GLU A 3 25.53 8.57 -1.82
C GLU A 3 24.98 7.59 -0.78
N THR A 4 24.85 8.00 0.47
CA THR A 4 24.06 7.24 1.44
C THR A 4 23.23 8.21 2.25
N PRO A 5 22.13 8.73 1.67
CA PRO A 5 21.17 9.47 2.46
C PRO A 5 20.51 8.50 3.45
N ILE A 6 20.94 8.64 4.69
CA ILE A 6 20.17 8.52 5.93
C ILE A 6 18.66 8.36 5.63
N THR A 7 18.14 7.18 5.94
CA THR A 7 16.82 6.62 5.63
C THR A 7 15.66 7.59 5.97
N PRO A 8 14.90 8.10 4.98
CA PRO A 8 13.71 8.93 5.18
C PRO A 8 12.41 8.06 5.27
N PRO A 9 11.25 8.66 5.63
CA PRO A 9 10.26 8.15 6.58
C PRO A 9 9.49 6.91 6.11
N GLU A 10 8.93 6.16 7.05
CA GLU A 10 8.14 4.93 6.85
C GLU A 10 6.80 5.20 6.13
N ASN A 11 6.86 5.60 4.85
CA ASN A 11 5.69 5.74 4.01
C ASN A 11 5.11 4.36 3.68
N THR A 12 3.82 4.18 3.96
CA THR A 12 3.12 2.93 3.68
C THR A 12 2.33 3.10 2.38
N TRP A 13 2.56 2.20 1.43
CA TRP A 13 1.91 2.16 0.13
C TRP A 13 1.01 0.93 0.03
N LYS A 14 -0.27 1.11 -0.25
CA LYS A 14 -1.23 0.03 -0.47
C LYS A 14 -1.43 -0.19 -1.96
N CYS A 15 -1.23 -1.42 -2.40
CA CYS A 15 -1.55 -1.84 -3.75
C CYS A 15 -3.07 -1.81 -3.97
N SER A 16 -3.55 -1.07 -4.97
CA SER A 16 -4.97 -1.01 -5.31
C SER A 16 -5.52 -2.31 -5.91
N ASN A 17 -4.63 -3.18 -6.43
CA ASN A 17 -5.04 -4.42 -7.10
C ASN A 17 -5.21 -5.59 -6.11
N CYS A 18 -4.22 -5.83 -5.25
CA CYS A 18 -4.26 -6.94 -4.29
C CYS A 18 -4.55 -6.52 -2.85
N GLY A 19 -4.51 -5.21 -2.55
CA GLY A 19 -4.70 -4.68 -1.20
C GLY A 19 -3.49 -4.79 -0.28
N ASN A 20 -2.36 -5.31 -0.78
CA ASN A 20 -1.14 -5.48 0.02
C ASN A 20 -0.46 -4.15 0.33
N THR A 21 0.01 -3.97 1.56
CA THR A 21 0.78 -2.81 2.00
C THR A 21 2.28 -3.06 1.93
N VAL A 22 3.04 -2.08 1.45
CA VAL A 22 4.52 -2.10 1.40
C VAL A 22 5.05 -0.81 2.00
N VAL A 23 6.09 -0.91 2.84
CA VAL A 23 6.69 0.26 3.52
C VAL A 23 7.97 0.65 2.78
N GLN A 24 7.91 1.73 2.01
CA GLN A 24 9.01 2.18 1.14
C GLN A 24 8.96 3.69 0.96
N ALA A 25 10.09 4.33 0.64
CA ALA A 25 10.12 5.78 0.37
C ALA A 25 9.38 6.16 -0.92
N ALA A 26 9.35 5.27 -1.90
CA ALA A 26 8.70 5.47 -3.19
C ALA A 26 7.86 4.23 -3.58
N PRO A 27 6.75 4.41 -4.32
CA PRO A 27 5.93 3.30 -4.76
C PRO A 27 6.65 2.49 -5.84
N PRO A 28 6.69 1.15 -5.73
CA PRO A 28 7.25 0.32 -6.79
C PRO A 28 6.31 0.27 -7.99
N GLN A 29 6.84 0.26 -9.22
CA GLN A 29 6.00 0.08 -10.41
C GLN A 29 5.35 -1.30 -10.46
N THR A 30 6.02 -2.32 -9.93
CA THR A 30 5.54 -3.70 -9.94
C THR A 30 5.32 -4.18 -8.52
N CYS A 31 4.13 -4.69 -8.24
CA CYS A 31 3.83 -5.21 -6.91
C CYS A 31 4.52 -6.56 -6.67
N PRO A 32 5.20 -6.78 -5.54
CA PRO A 32 5.84 -8.07 -5.25
C PRO A 32 4.85 -9.22 -5.06
N VAL A 33 3.58 -8.91 -4.73
CA VAL A 33 2.54 -9.91 -4.47
C VAL A 33 1.87 -10.36 -5.76
N CYS A 34 1.29 -9.43 -6.52
CA CYS A 34 0.61 -9.77 -7.77
C CYS A 34 1.55 -9.77 -8.99
N ARG A 35 2.80 -9.32 -8.86
CA ARG A 35 3.82 -9.24 -9.93
C ARG A 35 3.35 -8.52 -11.20
N GLN A 36 2.42 -7.58 -11.03
CA GLN A 36 1.88 -6.77 -12.10
C GLN A 36 2.15 -5.29 -11.84
N LYS A 37 2.07 -4.49 -12.91
CA LYS A 37 2.09 -3.03 -12.79
C LYS A 37 0.78 -2.58 -12.13
N CYS A 38 0.89 -2.07 -10.91
CA CYS A 38 -0.27 -1.67 -10.11
C CYS A 38 -0.05 -0.26 -9.57
N GLU A 39 -1.17 0.42 -9.33
CA GLU A 39 -1.17 1.71 -8.65
C GLU A 39 -1.02 1.49 -7.14
N PHE A 40 -0.13 2.26 -6.54
CA PHE A 40 0.16 2.22 -5.11
C PHE A 40 -0.34 3.51 -4.47
N LEU A 41 -1.32 3.37 -3.60
CA LEU A 41 -1.89 4.48 -2.85
C LEU A 41 -1.07 4.70 -1.58
N ASN A 42 -0.62 5.93 -1.34
CA ASN A 42 0.03 6.27 -0.08
C ASN A 42 -1.03 6.23 1.03
N VAL A 43 -0.94 5.22 1.89
CA VAL A 43 -1.82 4.99 3.04
C VAL A 43 -1.09 5.25 4.34
N THR A 44 -0.05 6.09 4.30
CA THR A 44 0.72 6.46 5.49
C THR A 44 -0.25 7.03 6.50
N CYS A 45 -0.43 6.27 7.58
CA CYS A 45 -1.53 6.43 8.51
C CYS A 45 -1.18 7.54 9.50
N TYR A 46 -1.31 8.81 9.07
CA TYR A 46 -1.08 9.98 9.93
C TYR A 46 -2.21 10.20 10.96
N GLN A 47 -3.25 9.38 10.93
CA GLN A 47 -4.40 9.47 11.82
C GLN A 47 -4.68 8.09 12.41
N PRO A 48 -4.83 7.93 13.74
CA PRO A 48 -4.91 6.64 14.45
C PRO A 48 -6.17 5.80 14.13
N ASP A 49 -6.99 6.22 13.17
CA ASP A 49 -8.30 5.65 12.86
C ASP A 49 -8.38 5.14 11.41
N CYS A 50 -7.25 4.85 10.73
CA CYS A 50 -7.29 4.21 9.42
C CYS A 50 -7.70 2.74 9.57
N GLY A 51 -8.98 2.56 9.92
CA GLY A 51 -9.69 1.30 9.97
C GLY A 51 -9.67 0.70 8.59
N PHE A 52 -9.01 -0.44 8.48
CA PHE A 52 -9.33 -1.44 7.47
C PHE A 52 -10.72 -1.97 7.83
N THR A 53 -11.76 -1.17 7.60
CA THR A 53 -13.14 -1.60 7.78
C THR A 53 -13.36 -2.72 6.79
N GLY A 54 -13.35 -3.93 7.33
CA GLY A 54 -13.37 -5.17 6.60
C GLY A 54 -14.46 -5.16 5.54
N MET A 55 -14.04 -5.55 4.33
CA MET A 55 -14.84 -6.12 3.25
C MET A 55 -16.33 -5.79 3.34
N ASP A 56 -16.74 -4.77 2.61
CA ASP A 56 -18.12 -4.33 2.50
C ASP A 56 -19.05 -5.54 2.28
N ASN A 57 -19.92 -5.84 3.24
CA ASN A 57 -20.80 -7.01 3.21
C ASN A 57 -21.81 -6.95 2.04
N ARG A 58 -21.86 -5.84 1.29
CA ARG A 58 -22.64 -5.66 0.07
C ARG A 58 -22.01 -6.32 -1.16
N LEU A 59 -20.74 -6.74 -1.09
CA LEU A 59 -20.07 -7.56 -2.11
C LEU A 59 -20.36 -9.06 -1.97
N LYS A 60 -21.22 -9.48 -1.03
CA LYS A 60 -21.76 -10.84 -1.06
C LYS A 60 -22.60 -10.96 -2.33
N PRO A 61 -22.26 -11.87 -3.26
CA PRO A 61 -23.22 -12.23 -4.30
C PRO A 61 -24.42 -12.85 -3.59
N ALA A 62 -25.49 -12.08 -3.47
CA ALA A 62 -26.79 -12.59 -3.08
C ALA A 62 -27.20 -13.57 -4.19
N LYS A 63 -27.08 -14.85 -3.86
CA LYS A 63 -27.54 -15.95 -4.68
C LYS A 63 -29.06 -15.97 -4.73
#